data_AF-A0A554XG93-F1
#
_entry.id   AF-A0A554XG93-F1
#
_cell.length_a   1.000
_cell.length_b   1.000
_cell.length_c   1.000
_cell.angle_alpha   90.00
_cell.angle_beta   90.00
_cell.angle_gamma   90.00
#
_symmetry.space_group_name_H-M   'P 1'
#
loop_
_entity.id
_entity.type
_entity.pdbx_description
1 polymer ?
#
loop_
_entity_poly.entity_id
_entity_poly.type
_entity_poly.pdbx_seq_one_letter_code
_entity_poly.pdbx_strand_id
1 'polypeptide(L)'
;MYGADVVIPVMHWGWEYEPRASARQRALARWMIDAGADAVIGGHPHVAQDTEVYQGRPIIYSLGNFVFDGFRAPETTTGWLVRLTVDRQGAVRWTAMDVRLDRHGAPHPQADRPGWCWARGSAEAVRCPVPIPPR
;
A
#
# COMPACT_ATOMS: atom_id res chain seq x y z
N MET A 1 -9.67 22.98 -20.73
CA MET A 1 -10.12 22.07 -19.65
C MET A 1 -8.87 21.50 -19.00
N TYR A 2 -8.77 21.56 -17.67
CA TYR A 2 -7.73 20.87 -16.92
C TYR A 2 -8.33 19.56 -16.40
N GLY A 3 -7.65 18.45 -16.63
CA GLY A 3 -8.00 17.12 -16.11
C GLY A 3 -6.73 16.44 -15.62
N ALA A 4 -6.86 15.60 -14.60
CA ALA A 4 -5.74 14.77 -14.14
C ALA A 4 -5.59 13.56 -15.09
N ASP A 5 -4.35 13.26 -15.48
CA ASP A 5 -4.05 12.04 -16.24
C ASP A 5 -4.14 10.77 -15.37
N VAL A 6 -3.90 10.91 -14.07
CA VAL A 6 -3.90 9.81 -13.09
C VAL A 6 -4.50 10.31 -11.77
N VAL A 7 -5.38 9.53 -11.15
CA VAL A 7 -6.00 9.85 -9.85
C VAL A 7 -5.71 8.74 -8.83
N ILE A 8 -5.09 9.09 -7.71
CA ILE A 8 -4.75 8.15 -6.62
C ILE A 8 -5.19 8.74 -5.28
N PRO A 9 -6.35 8.34 -4.74
CA PRO A 9 -6.74 8.72 -3.39
C PRO A 9 -5.80 8.12 -2.34
N VAL A 10 -5.35 8.96 -1.40
CA VAL A 10 -4.56 8.55 -0.23
C VAL A 10 -5.41 8.74 1.01
N MET A 11 -5.89 7.63 1.57
CA MET A 11 -6.95 7.61 2.57
C MET A 11 -6.40 7.40 3.98
N HIS A 12 -6.87 8.22 4.93
CA HIS A 12 -6.66 8.03 6.35
C HIS A 12 -7.94 7.42 6.96
N TRP A 13 -7.95 6.12 7.26
CA TRP A 13 -9.17 5.37 7.55
C TRP A 13 -8.98 4.04 8.30
N GLY A 14 -10.06 3.32 8.56
CA GLY A 14 -10.00 2.02 9.23
C GLY A 14 -9.91 2.17 10.74
N TRP A 15 -9.65 1.06 11.42
CA TRP A 15 -9.57 0.99 12.87
C TRP A 15 -8.12 0.71 13.28
N GLU A 16 -7.67 1.32 14.38
CA GLU A 16 -6.32 1.09 14.90
C GLU A 16 -6.08 -0.40 15.18
N TYR A 17 -4.88 -0.86 14.82
CA TYR A 17 -4.35 -2.21 15.06
C TYR A 17 -5.05 -3.35 14.33
N GLU A 18 -6.07 -3.08 13.51
CA GLU A 18 -6.73 -4.10 12.72
C GLU A 18 -5.88 -4.50 11.49
N PRO A 19 -5.42 -5.77 11.38
CA PRO A 19 -4.53 -6.20 10.30
C PRO A 19 -5.24 -6.43 8.97
N ARG A 20 -6.58 -6.35 8.95
CA ARG A 20 -7.41 -6.57 7.76
C ARG A 20 -8.32 -5.40 7.51
N ALA A 21 -8.46 -5.04 6.24
CA ALA A 21 -9.38 -3.99 5.83
C ALA A 21 -10.84 -4.34 6.16
N SER A 22 -11.53 -3.41 6.82
CA SER A 22 -12.94 -3.52 7.14
C SER A 22 -13.83 -3.50 5.88
N ALA A 23 -15.06 -4.02 6.00
CA ALA A 23 -16.03 -3.98 4.91
C ALA A 23 -16.29 -2.53 4.41
N ARG A 24 -16.26 -1.54 5.32
CA ARG A 24 -16.40 -0.13 4.97
C ARG A 24 -15.24 0.39 4.14
N GLN A 25 -13.99 0.06 4.51
CA GLN A 25 -12.81 0.44 3.72
C GLN A 25 -12.90 -0.16 2.31
N ARG A 26 -13.28 -1.43 2.19
CA ARG A 26 -13.43 -2.11 0.90
C ARG A 26 -14.49 -1.46 0.02
N ALA A 27 -15.68 -1.23 0.57
CA ALA A 27 -16.76 -0.58 -0.15
C ALA A 27 -16.35 0.81 -0.66
N LEU A 28 -15.69 1.60 0.18
CA LEU A 28 -15.25 2.94 -0.19
C LEU A 28 -14.12 2.94 -1.23
N ALA A 29 -13.13 2.04 -1.09
CA ALA A 29 -12.05 1.90 -2.05
C ALA A 29 -12.57 1.49 -3.43
N ARG A 30 -13.47 0.51 -3.49
CA ARG A 30 -14.11 0.09 -4.75
C ARG A 30 -14.91 1.22 -5.39
N TRP A 31 -15.68 1.97 -4.59
CA TRP A 31 -16.41 3.14 -5.07
C TRP A 31 -15.48 4.22 -5.67
N MET A 32 -14.29 4.43 -5.10
CA MET A 32 -13.29 5.34 -5.68
C MET A 32 -12.77 4.84 -7.03
N ILE A 33 -12.52 3.55 -7.16
CA ILE A 33 -12.13 2.94 -8.44
C ILE A 33 -13.27 3.06 -9.46
N ASP A 34 -14.51 2.77 -9.07
CA ASP A 34 -15.69 2.94 -9.93
C ASP A 34 -15.87 4.39 -10.40
N ALA A 35 -15.46 5.36 -9.57
CA ALA A 35 -15.45 6.78 -9.91
C ALA A 35 -14.25 7.23 -10.77
N GLY A 36 -13.34 6.32 -11.13
CA GLY A 36 -12.23 6.56 -12.05
C GLY A 36 -10.84 6.65 -11.42
N ALA A 37 -10.67 6.27 -10.14
CA ALA A 37 -9.33 6.20 -9.55
C ALA A 37 -8.48 5.07 -10.16
N ASP A 38 -7.18 5.31 -10.31
CA ASP A 38 -6.22 4.38 -10.91
C ASP A 38 -5.55 3.45 -9.89
N ALA A 39 -5.60 3.83 -8.62
CA ALA A 39 -5.20 3.05 -7.45
C ALA A 39 -5.78 3.70 -6.19
N VAL A 40 -5.81 2.98 -5.07
CA VAL A 40 -6.13 3.55 -3.75
C VAL A 40 -5.06 3.13 -2.74
N ILE A 41 -4.55 4.09 -1.97
CA ILE A 41 -3.54 3.84 -0.93
C ILE A 41 -4.10 4.30 0.41
N GLY A 42 -4.01 3.46 1.44
CA GLY A 42 -4.50 3.78 2.76
C GLY A 42 -3.41 3.85 3.83
N GLY A 43 -3.79 4.39 4.98
CA GLY A 43 -3.07 4.41 6.25
C GLY A 43 -4.04 4.71 7.39
N HIS A 44 -3.52 4.99 8.60
CA HIS A 44 -4.21 5.17 9.90
C HIS A 44 -4.19 3.96 10.86
N PRO A 45 -4.44 2.69 10.45
CA PRO A 45 -4.50 1.57 11.39
C PRO A 45 -3.21 1.27 12.17
N HIS A 46 -2.13 2.02 11.90
CA HIS A 46 -0.77 1.82 12.41
C HIS A 46 -0.13 0.48 12.09
N VAL A 47 -0.84 -0.42 11.39
CA VAL A 47 -0.35 -1.71 10.89
C VAL A 47 -0.51 -1.75 9.37
N ALA A 48 0.37 -2.49 8.69
CA ALA A 48 0.15 -2.81 7.29
C ALA A 48 -1.08 -3.72 7.16
N GLN A 49 -1.96 -3.40 6.21
CA GLN A 49 -3.15 -4.21 5.92
C GLN A 49 -2.99 -4.93 4.59
N ASP A 50 -3.94 -5.80 4.29
CA ASP A 50 -4.00 -6.53 3.04
C ASP A 50 -4.24 -5.63 1.82
N THR A 51 -4.13 -6.24 0.64
CA THR A 51 -4.31 -5.58 -0.65
C THR A 51 -5.42 -6.23 -1.44
N GLU A 52 -5.94 -5.52 -2.42
CA GLU A 52 -6.96 -6.00 -3.33
C GLU A 52 -6.68 -5.50 -4.74
N VAL A 53 -7.10 -6.25 -5.76
CA VAL A 53 -7.22 -5.76 -7.12
C VAL A 53 -8.69 -5.73 -7.47
N TYR A 54 -9.19 -4.54 -7.80
CA TYR A 54 -10.59 -4.34 -8.18
C TYR A 54 -10.64 -3.65 -9.55
N GLN A 55 -11.36 -4.26 -10.50
CA GLN A 55 -11.40 -3.81 -11.90
C GLN A 55 -10.01 -3.55 -12.52
N GLY A 56 -9.04 -4.40 -12.17
CA GLY A 56 -7.66 -4.28 -12.66
C GLY A 56 -6.84 -3.14 -12.04
N ARG A 57 -7.37 -2.44 -11.03
CA ARG A 57 -6.68 -1.39 -10.27
C ARG A 57 -6.26 -1.87 -8.88
N PRO A 58 -5.06 -1.53 -8.40
CA PRO A 58 -4.58 -1.97 -7.09
C PRO A 58 -5.15 -1.09 -5.97
N ILE A 59 -5.48 -1.73 -4.85
CA ILE A 59 -5.87 -1.11 -3.58
C ILE A 59 -4.93 -1.64 -2.50
N ILE A 60 -4.26 -0.74 -1.79
CA ILE A 60 -3.45 -1.04 -0.61
C ILE A 60 -4.14 -0.40 0.59
N TYR A 61 -4.72 -1.20 1.49
CA TYR A 61 -5.62 -0.65 2.52
C TYR A 61 -4.91 0.07 3.67
N SER A 62 -3.67 -0.31 3.98
CA SER A 62 -2.81 0.42 4.92
C SER A 62 -1.35 0.08 4.67
N LEU A 63 -0.50 1.12 4.64
CA LEU A 63 0.95 0.97 4.59
C LEU A 63 1.59 0.73 5.97
N GLY A 64 0.86 0.92 7.07
CA GLY A 64 1.45 0.96 8.41
C GLY A 64 2.30 2.21 8.64
N ASN A 65 3.18 2.16 9.64
CA ASN A 65 4.01 3.30 10.04
C ASN A 65 5.33 3.35 9.25
N PHE A 66 5.80 4.57 8.93
CA PHE A 66 7.09 4.80 8.25
C PHE A 66 8.07 5.66 9.06
N VAL A 67 7.64 6.81 9.59
CA VAL A 67 8.42 7.60 10.55
C VAL A 67 7.49 7.95 11.68
N PHE A 68 7.55 7.20 12.78
CA PHE A 68 6.59 7.30 13.89
C PHE A 68 7.14 6.67 15.16
N ASP A 69 7.04 7.35 16.30
CA ASP A 69 7.49 6.86 17.61
C ASP A 69 6.31 6.44 18.51
N GLY A 70 6.59 5.98 19.73
CA GLY A 70 5.54 5.57 20.68
C GLY A 70 4.97 4.15 20.48
N PHE A 71 5.32 3.46 19.39
CA PHE A 71 4.93 2.08 19.12
C PHE A 71 6.03 1.07 19.46
N ARG A 72 5.63 -0.11 19.94
CA ARG A 72 6.56 -1.20 20.33
C ARG A 72 6.18 -2.57 19.78
N ALA A 73 4.92 -2.77 19.41
CA ALA A 73 4.47 -4.06 18.89
C ALA A 73 5.07 -4.29 17.49
N PRO A 74 5.45 -5.53 17.13
CA PRO A 74 6.03 -5.80 15.82
C PRO A 74 5.17 -5.34 14.64
N GLU A 75 3.86 -5.45 14.75
CA GLU A 75 2.89 -5.10 13.71
C GLU A 75 2.84 -3.58 13.48
N THR A 76 3.08 -2.79 14.53
CA THR A 76 3.04 -1.32 14.50
C THR A 76 4.39 -0.67 14.24
N THR A 77 5.46 -1.45 14.39
CA THR A 77 6.84 -1.06 14.05
C THR A 77 7.27 -1.60 12.69
N THR A 78 6.40 -2.33 11.98
CA THR A 78 6.61 -2.72 10.58
C THR A 78 5.61 -2.01 9.68
N GLY A 79 6.12 -1.32 8.67
CA GLY A 79 5.31 -0.75 7.59
C GLY A 79 5.86 -1.12 6.23
N TRP A 80 5.23 -0.60 5.17
CA TRP A 80 5.62 -0.82 3.78
C TRP A 80 6.11 0.47 3.14
N LEU A 81 7.31 0.43 2.58
CA LEU A 81 7.74 1.41 1.58
C LEU A 81 7.30 0.92 0.21
N VAL A 82 6.30 1.60 -0.36
CA VAL A 82 5.73 1.26 -1.67
C VAL A 82 6.32 2.14 -2.77
N ARG A 83 6.78 1.49 -3.84
CA ARG A 83 7.06 2.14 -5.12
C ARG A 83 5.93 1.81 -6.08
N LEU A 84 5.20 2.83 -6.51
CA LEU A 84 4.15 2.73 -7.52
C LEU A 84 4.64 3.34 -8.83
N THR A 85 4.62 2.56 -9.90
CA THR A 85 4.90 3.00 -11.27
C THR A 85 3.58 3.25 -11.99
N VAL A 86 3.46 4.41 -12.64
CA VAL A 86 2.25 4.84 -13.35
C VAL A 86 2.57 5.26 -14.79
N ASP A 87 1.62 5.09 -15.69
CA ASP A 87 1.60 5.64 -17.04
C ASP A 87 0.31 6.48 -17.26
N ARG A 88 0.03 6.92 -18.48
CA ARG A 88 -1.19 7.69 -18.82
C ARG A 88 -2.48 6.89 -18.68
N GLN A 89 -2.40 5.57 -18.48
CA GLN A 89 -3.52 4.68 -18.23
C GLN A 89 -3.60 4.28 -16.75
N GLY A 90 -2.78 4.85 -15.87
CA GLY A 90 -2.83 4.64 -14.42
C GLY A 90 -1.73 3.73 -13.87
N ALA A 91 -2.01 2.98 -12.80
CA ALA A 91 -1.06 2.07 -12.17
C ALA A 91 -0.58 0.94 -13.12
N VAL A 92 0.73 0.79 -13.26
CA VAL A 92 1.39 -0.25 -14.09
C VAL A 92 1.97 -1.36 -13.23
N ARG A 93 2.63 -1.00 -12.14
CA ARG A 93 3.31 -1.93 -11.23
C ARG A 93 3.42 -1.28 -9.87
N TRP A 94 3.34 -2.06 -8.81
CA TRP A 94 3.85 -1.63 -7.51
C TRP A 94 4.73 -2.70 -6.88
N THR A 95 5.69 -2.26 -6.06
CA THR A 95 6.48 -3.10 -5.17
C THR A 95 6.41 -2.53 -3.76
N ALA A 96 6.35 -3.39 -2.75
CA ALA A 96 6.45 -3.02 -1.35
C ALA A 96 7.62 -3.76 -0.72
N MET A 97 8.46 -3.03 0.01
CA MET A 97 9.43 -3.61 0.94
C MET A 97 9.00 -3.32 2.37
N ASP A 98 9.29 -4.26 3.27
CA ASP A 98 9.10 -4.03 4.69
C ASP A 98 10.09 -2.97 5.17
N VAL A 99 9.62 -2.11 6.06
CA VAL A 99 10.41 -1.12 6.77
C VAL A 99 10.19 -1.34 8.25
N ARG A 100 11.28 -1.48 9.00
CA ARG A 100 11.24 -1.68 10.44
C ARG A 100 11.63 -0.39 11.15
N LEU A 101 10.80 0.06 12.08
CA LEU A 101 11.13 1.22 12.91
C LEU A 101 12.03 0.80 14.07
N ASP A 102 13.03 1.63 14.37
CA ASP A 102 13.76 1.51 15.62
C ASP A 102 13.01 2.16 16.80
N ARG A 103 13.63 2.13 17.98
CA ARG A 103 13.05 2.68 19.22
C ARG A 103 12.79 4.20 19.19
N HIS A 104 13.36 4.92 18.23
CA HIS A 104 13.18 6.35 18.02
C HIS A 104 12.21 6.65 16.87
N GLY A 105 11.60 5.60 16.28
CA GLY A 105 10.68 5.74 15.17
C GLY A 105 11.38 5.95 13.82
N ALA A 106 12.70 5.75 13.73
CA ALA A 106 13.42 5.90 12.47
C ALA A 106 13.29 4.62 11.61
N PRO A 107 13.00 4.74 10.30
CA PRO A 107 12.80 3.61 9.40
C PRO A 107 14.11 2.95 8.95
N HIS A 108 14.13 1.62 8.99
CA HIS A 108 15.19 0.76 8.48
C HIS A 108 14.63 -0.20 7.41
N PRO A 109 14.93 0.01 6.11
CA PRO A 109 14.47 -0.86 5.03
C PRO A 109 14.96 -2.31 5.20
N GLN A 110 14.10 -3.28 4.92
CA GLN A 110 14.42 -4.71 4.98
C GLN A 110 14.65 -5.26 3.57
N ALA A 111 15.73 -4.82 2.92
CA ALA A 111 16.00 -5.07 1.50
C ALA A 111 16.33 -6.54 1.15
N ASP A 112 16.69 -7.33 2.16
CA ASP A 112 17.03 -8.75 2.08
C ASP A 112 15.83 -9.68 2.26
N ARG A 113 14.64 -9.14 2.52
CA ARG A 113 13.40 -9.91 2.70
C ARG A 113 12.50 -9.84 1.47
N PRO A 114 11.69 -10.89 1.23
CA PRO A 114 10.70 -10.84 0.16
C PRO A 114 9.72 -9.70 0.42
N GLY A 115 9.42 -8.95 -0.63
CA GLY A 115 8.40 -7.90 -0.63
C GLY A 115 7.08 -8.37 -1.23
N TRP A 116 6.20 -7.43 -1.49
CA TRP A 116 5.02 -7.65 -2.33
C TRP A 116 5.19 -6.97 -3.67
N CYS A 117 4.64 -7.57 -4.73
CA CYS A 117 4.51 -6.91 -6.01
C CYS A 117 3.21 -7.25 -6.70
N TRP A 118 2.84 -6.35 -7.58
CA TRP A 118 1.75 -6.50 -8.51
C TRP A 118 2.12 -5.81 -9.81
N ALA A 119 1.59 -6.32 -10.91
CA ALA A 119 1.65 -5.68 -12.22
C ALA A 119 0.26 -5.67 -12.85
N ARG A 120 0.00 -4.68 -13.70
CA ARG A 120 -1.25 -4.54 -14.45
C ARG A 120 -1.56 -5.84 -15.20
N GLY A 121 -2.78 -6.34 -15.06
CA GLY A 121 -3.24 -7.62 -15.60
C GLY A 121 -3.18 -8.78 -14.60
N SER A 122 -2.49 -8.63 -13.47
CA SER A 122 -2.53 -9.61 -12.38
C SER A 122 -3.80 -9.47 -11.54
N ALA A 123 -4.43 -10.59 -11.19
CA ALA A 123 -5.64 -10.64 -10.38
C ALA A 123 -5.40 -10.35 -8.88
N GLU A 124 -4.17 -10.50 -8.42
CA GLU A 124 -3.77 -10.25 -7.02
C GLU A 124 -2.28 -9.89 -6.94
N ALA A 125 -1.86 -9.36 -5.80
CA ALA A 125 -0.46 -9.14 -5.49
C ALA A 125 0.19 -10.44 -5.00
N VAL A 126 1.46 -10.64 -5.36
CA VAL A 126 2.25 -11.82 -5.01
C VAL A 126 3.51 -11.43 -4.25
N ARG A 127 4.21 -12.41 -3.69
CA ARG A 127 5.53 -12.19 -3.08
C ARG A 127 6.58 -12.02 -4.17
N CYS A 128 7.40 -10.96 -4.08
CA CYS A 128 8.44 -10.72 -5.06
C CYS A 128 9.65 -11.64 -4.88
N PRO A 129 10.37 -11.95 -5.97
CA PRO A 129 11.76 -12.40 -5.90
C PRO A 129 12.64 -11.40 -5.13
N VAL A 130 13.65 -11.91 -4.43
CA VAL A 130 14.67 -11.11 -3.72
C VAL A 130 15.98 -11.12 -4.54
N PRO A 131 16.66 -9.97 -4.74
CA PRO A 131 16.26 -8.64 -4.32
C PRO A 131 15.09 -8.09 -5.15
N ILE A 132 14.31 -7.18 -4.58
CA ILE A 132 13.26 -6.48 -5.32
C ILE A 132 13.93 -5.72 -6.50
N PRO A 133 13.54 -5.98 -7.76
CA PRO A 133 14.22 -5.39 -8.92
C PRO A 133 14.28 -3.85 -8.82
N PRO A 134 15.45 -3.23 -9.09
CA PRO A 134 15.64 -1.80 -8.88
C PRO A 134 14.98 -0.90 -9.94
N ARG A 135 14.34 -1.43 -10.97
CA ARG A 135 13.57 -0.70 -12.00
C ARG A 135 12.89 -1.66 -12.96
#